data_AF-A0A5E6TLP5-F1
#
_entry.id   AF-A0A5E6TLP5-F1
#
_cell.length_a   1.000
_cell.length_b   1.000
_cell.length_c   1.000
_cell.angle_alpha   90.00
_cell.angle_beta   90.00
_cell.angle_gamma   90.00
#
_symmetry.space_group_name_H-M   'P 1'
#
loop_
_entity.id
_entity.type
_entity.pdbx_description
1 polymer ?
#
loop_
_entity_poly.entity_id
_entity_poly.type
_entity_poly.pdbx_seq_one_letter_code
_entity_poly.pdbx_strand_id
1 'polypeptide(L)'
;MSNKIWYLPGPFHQYREDVKALAKEYGLRIIDANITESREGEADDVPEVTVRQVEPAPVVLIVDSGDHAALQELIDKLNAERDGIVLLIDAAEGLTELEHPGAGELPIRLFGALKSIHEGFEALTGERDNLAGEVESLRAEVERLKAAAEPVDNVEKIAGLKAKLDAANVPYRANASVESLEKAVSELPSA
;
A
#
# COMPACT_ATOMS: atom_id res chain seq x y z
N MET A 1 -6.32 -19.06 -49.09
CA MET A 1 -5.64 -18.97 -47.78
C MET A 1 -6.65 -18.38 -46.82
N SER A 2 -6.86 -18.94 -45.63
CA SER A 2 -7.72 -18.27 -44.66
C SER A 2 -7.01 -17.02 -44.18
N ASN A 3 -7.66 -15.87 -44.36
CA ASN A 3 -7.20 -14.61 -43.80
C ASN A 3 -7.13 -14.72 -42.27
N LYS A 4 -6.11 -14.13 -41.66
CA LYS A 4 -5.84 -14.27 -40.21
C LYS A 4 -5.41 -12.96 -39.56
N ILE A 5 -5.52 -11.82 -40.25
CA ILE A 5 -5.09 -10.55 -39.71
C ILE A 5 -6.28 -9.86 -39.06
N TRP A 6 -6.10 -9.42 -37.83
CA TRP A 6 -7.09 -8.62 -37.11
C TRP A 6 -6.52 -7.22 -36.90
N TYR A 7 -7.05 -6.26 -37.65
CA TYR A 7 -6.64 -4.86 -37.57
C TYR A 7 -7.34 -4.18 -36.39
N LEU A 8 -6.58 -3.81 -35.37
CA LEU A 8 -7.07 -3.09 -34.21
C LEU A 8 -6.58 -1.63 -34.23
N PRO A 9 -7.39 -0.66 -33.77
CA PRO A 9 -6.92 0.70 -33.46
C PRO A 9 -5.64 0.64 -32.60
N GLY A 10 -4.67 1.51 -32.91
CA GLY A 10 -3.29 1.40 -32.42
C GLY A 10 -3.08 1.27 -30.91
N PRO A 11 -1.85 0.97 -30.47
CA PRO A 11 -1.51 0.46 -29.13
C PRO A 11 -1.84 1.41 -27.97
N PHE A 12 -2.18 2.66 -28.27
CA PHE A 12 -2.61 3.66 -27.30
C PHE A 12 -4.07 3.52 -26.86
N HIS A 13 -4.84 2.64 -27.50
CA HIS A 13 -6.20 2.31 -27.07
C HIS A 13 -6.18 1.20 -26.03
N GLN A 14 -6.82 1.44 -24.89
CA GLN A 14 -7.16 0.37 -23.95
C GLN A 14 -8.46 -0.29 -24.41
N TYR A 15 -8.48 -1.61 -24.52
CA TYR A 15 -9.69 -2.39 -24.80
C TYR A 15 -10.31 -2.87 -23.49
N ARG A 16 -11.64 -3.06 -23.47
CA ARG A 16 -12.31 -3.68 -22.32
C ARG A 16 -12.03 -5.18 -22.26
N GLU A 17 -11.89 -5.80 -23.42
CA GLU A 17 -11.63 -7.22 -23.60
C GLU A 17 -10.12 -7.48 -23.68
N ASP A 18 -9.71 -8.71 -23.31
CA ASP A 18 -8.34 -9.18 -23.55
C ASP A 18 -8.17 -9.53 -25.04
N VAL A 19 -7.85 -8.51 -25.83
CA VAL A 19 -7.62 -8.64 -27.28
C VAL A 19 -6.54 -9.67 -27.62
N LYS A 20 -5.56 -9.90 -26.74
CA LYS A 20 -4.51 -10.89 -26.97
C LYS A 20 -5.02 -12.31 -26.75
N ALA A 21 -5.82 -12.53 -25.72
CA ALA A 21 -6.48 -13.81 -25.50
C ALA A 21 -7.44 -14.14 -26.65
N LEU A 22 -8.26 -13.18 -27.07
CA LEU A 22 -9.18 -13.32 -28.21
C LEU A 22 -8.43 -13.63 -29.51
N ALA A 23 -7.36 -12.89 -29.82
CA ALA A 23 -6.58 -13.18 -31.01
C ALA A 23 -5.98 -14.60 -30.99
N LYS A 24 -5.54 -15.08 -29.83
CA LYS A 24 -5.00 -16.43 -29.68
C LYS A 24 -6.08 -17.50 -29.85
N GLU A 25 -7.26 -17.30 -29.28
CA GLU A 25 -8.41 -18.20 -29.38
C GLU A 25 -8.88 -18.36 -30.83
N TYR A 26 -8.98 -17.25 -31.55
CA TYR A 26 -9.44 -17.21 -32.95
C TYR A 26 -8.31 -17.44 -33.97
N GLY A 27 -7.06 -17.62 -33.51
CA GLY A 27 -5.90 -17.85 -34.37
C GLY A 27 -5.53 -16.64 -35.25
N LEU A 28 -5.81 -15.44 -34.77
CA LEU A 28 -5.61 -14.15 -35.43
C LEU A 28 -4.25 -13.52 -35.05
N ARG A 29 -3.70 -12.74 -35.98
CA ARG A 29 -2.53 -11.87 -35.78
C ARG A 29 -2.99 -10.42 -35.71
N ILE A 30 -2.73 -9.77 -34.58
CA ILE A 30 -3.10 -8.37 -34.36
C ILE A 30 -2.11 -7.47 -35.12
N ILE A 31 -2.64 -6.54 -35.90
CA ILE A 31 -1.88 -5.47 -36.55
C ILE A 31 -2.53 -4.13 -36.23
N ASP A 32 -1.71 -3.08 -36.08
CA ASP A 32 -2.19 -1.71 -35.89
C ASP A 32 -2.80 -1.17 -37.19
N ALA A 33 -4.08 -0.83 -37.16
CA ALA A 33 -4.83 -0.30 -38.29
C ALA A 33 -4.31 1.06 -38.80
N ASN A 34 -3.58 1.82 -37.97
CA ASN A 34 -3.10 3.17 -38.32
C ASN A 34 -1.74 3.17 -39.03
N ILE A 35 -1.01 2.05 -39.03
CA ILE A 35 0.35 1.94 -39.60
C ILE A 35 0.33 1.26 -40.98
N THR A 36 -0.82 0.72 -41.41
CA THR A 36 -0.93 -0.03 -42.67
C THR A 36 -1.67 0.74 -43.76
N GLU A 37 -1.06 0.81 -44.94
CA GLU A 37 -1.65 1.44 -46.14
C GLU A 37 -2.83 0.65 -46.72
N SER A 38 -2.93 -0.65 -46.41
CA SER A 38 -4.03 -1.52 -46.87
C SER A 38 -4.41 -2.57 -45.82
N ARG A 39 -5.60 -3.15 -45.97
CA ARG A 39 -6.15 -4.21 -45.12
C ARG A 39 -6.00 -5.61 -45.73
N GLU A 40 -4.91 -5.84 -46.46
CA GLU A 40 -4.68 -7.12 -47.10
C GLU A 40 -4.56 -8.27 -46.07
N GLY A 41 -5.33 -9.34 -46.26
CA GLY A 41 -5.32 -10.51 -45.36
C GLY A 41 -6.15 -10.35 -44.08
N GLU A 42 -7.01 -9.31 -44.01
CA GLU A 42 -8.00 -9.11 -42.96
C GLU A 42 -8.94 -10.30 -42.84
N ALA A 43 -9.04 -10.86 -41.64
CA ALA A 43 -9.92 -11.97 -41.34
C ALA A 43 -11.38 -11.54 -41.46
N ASP A 44 -12.20 -12.38 -42.10
CA ASP A 44 -13.62 -12.10 -42.32
C ASP A 44 -14.45 -12.25 -41.04
N ASP A 45 -13.97 -13.06 -40.08
CA ASP A 45 -14.62 -13.34 -38.81
C ASP A 45 -13.68 -12.94 -37.66
N VAL A 46 -13.93 -11.76 -37.10
CA VAL A 46 -13.15 -11.18 -36.01
C VAL A 46 -14.04 -10.89 -34.80
N PRO A 47 -13.55 -11.11 -33.57
CA PRO A 47 -14.29 -10.75 -32.36
C PRO A 47 -14.58 -9.24 -32.32
N GLU A 48 -15.79 -8.88 -31.89
CA GLU A 48 -16.12 -7.50 -31.59
C GLU A 48 -15.47 -7.08 -30.27
N VAL A 49 -14.82 -5.92 -30.25
CA VAL A 49 -14.13 -5.39 -29.07
C VAL A 49 -14.47 -3.94 -28.84
N THR A 50 -14.55 -3.56 -27.57
CA THR A 50 -14.93 -2.22 -27.15
C THR A 50 -13.69 -1.45 -26.73
N VAL A 51 -13.41 -0.34 -27.40
CA VAL A 51 -12.41 0.62 -26.93
C VAL A 51 -12.92 1.25 -25.64
N ARG A 52 -12.12 1.19 -24.58
CA ARG A 52 -12.32 1.95 -23.36
C ARG A 52 -12.13 3.42 -23.75
N GLN A 53 -13.24 4.11 -24.04
CA GLN A 53 -13.23 5.53 -24.34
C GLN A 53 -12.63 6.27 -23.14
N VAL A 54 -11.36 6.64 -23.27
CA VAL A 54 -10.86 7.86 -22.68
C VAL A 54 -11.34 8.93 -23.66
N GLU A 55 -12.16 9.88 -23.21
CA GLU A 55 -12.53 11.00 -24.08
C GLU A 55 -11.22 11.57 -24.65
N PRO A 56 -11.03 11.53 -25.99
CA PRO A 56 -9.83 12.07 -26.56
C PRO A 56 -9.78 13.54 -26.18
N ALA A 57 -8.69 13.95 -25.53
CA ALA A 57 -8.46 15.36 -25.23
C ALA A 57 -8.63 16.15 -26.54
N PRO A 58 -9.29 17.32 -26.52
CA PRO A 58 -9.55 18.08 -27.73
C PRO A 58 -8.22 18.37 -28.45
N VAL A 59 -8.01 17.70 -29.58
CA VAL A 59 -6.84 17.93 -30.43
C VAL A 59 -7.11 19.20 -31.22
N VAL A 60 -6.50 20.30 -30.80
CA VAL A 60 -6.55 21.55 -31.56
C VAL A 60 -5.66 21.39 -32.79
N LEU A 61 -6.29 21.24 -33.96
CA LEU A 61 -5.61 21.33 -35.24
C LEU A 61 -5.26 22.80 -35.48
N ILE A 62 -3.99 23.16 -35.29
CA ILE A 62 -3.48 24.47 -35.71
C ILE A 62 -3.38 24.43 -37.24
N VAL A 63 -4.47 24.79 -37.90
CA VAL A 63 -4.47 25.12 -39.32
C VAL A 63 -3.83 26.50 -39.44
N ASP A 64 -2.93 26.68 -40.40
CA ASP A 64 -2.28 27.96 -40.73
C ASP A 64 -3.32 28.98 -41.25
N SER A 65 -4.17 29.46 -40.35
CA SER A 65 -5.30 30.35 -40.64
C SER A 65 -5.21 31.68 -39.88
N GLY A 66 -3.99 32.12 -39.56
CA GLY A 66 -3.75 33.48 -39.06
C GLY A 66 -4.26 33.80 -37.66
N ASP A 67 -4.88 32.86 -36.95
CA ASP A 67 -5.42 33.07 -35.60
C ASP A 67 -4.34 32.94 -34.51
N HIS A 68 -3.39 33.89 -34.54
CA HIS A 68 -2.27 33.97 -33.60
C HIS A 68 -2.73 34.26 -32.17
N ALA A 69 -3.91 34.87 -31.99
CA ALA A 69 -4.47 35.19 -30.69
C ALA A 69 -4.94 33.92 -29.96
N ALA A 70 -5.67 33.04 -30.63
CA ALA A 70 -6.09 31.77 -30.05
C ALA A 70 -4.89 30.85 -29.71
N LEU A 71 -3.86 30.87 -30.57
CA LEU A 71 -2.62 30.15 -30.29
C LEU A 71 -1.89 30.72 -29.06
N GLN A 72 -1.81 32.04 -28.94
CA GLN A 72 -1.19 32.68 -27.78
C GLN A 72 -1.95 32.34 -26.49
N GLU A 73 -3.29 32.37 -26.51
CA GLU A 73 -4.10 32.00 -25.36
C GLU A 73 -3.86 30.54 -24.92
N LEU A 74 -3.71 29.62 -25.88
CA LEU A 74 -3.40 28.22 -25.59
C LEU A 74 -2.00 28.06 -24.99
N ILE A 75 -1.01 28.80 -25.52
CA ILE A 75 0.35 28.82 -24.97
C ILE A 75 0.34 29.34 -23.54
N ASP A 76 -0.41 30.42 -23.27
CA ASP A 76 -0.51 31.01 -21.92
C ASP A 76 -1.15 30.03 -20.94
N LYS A 77 -2.20 29.31 -21.36
CA LYS A 77 -2.82 28.23 -20.58
C LYS A 77 -1.82 27.10 -20.28
N LEU A 78 -1.12 26.61 -21.30
CA LEU A 78 -0.12 25.54 -21.13
C LEU A 78 1.04 25.96 -20.23
N ASN A 79 1.50 27.21 -20.33
CA ASN A 79 2.53 27.74 -19.43
C ASN A 79 2.03 27.80 -17.98
N ALA A 80 0.78 28.23 -17.74
CA ALA A 80 0.19 28.23 -16.41
C ALA A 80 0.09 26.81 -15.82
N GLU A 81 -0.33 25.82 -16.62
CA GLU A 81 -0.34 24.40 -16.21
C GLU A 81 1.07 23.92 -15.85
N ARG A 82 2.04 24.18 -16.73
CA ARG A 82 3.45 23.78 -16.54
C ARG A 82 4.04 24.40 -15.28
N ASP A 83 3.93 25.71 -15.12
CA ASP A 83 4.58 26.44 -14.03
C ASP A 83 3.98 26.03 -12.67
N GLY A 84 2.67 25.80 -12.61
CA GLY A 84 2.02 25.24 -11.42
C GLY A 84 2.48 23.82 -11.10
N ILE A 85 2.65 22.95 -12.10
CA ILE A 85 3.13 21.57 -11.88
C ILE A 85 4.58 21.58 -11.38
N VAL A 86 5.45 22.43 -11.94
CA VAL A 86 6.85 22.55 -11.50
C VAL A 86 6.92 22.94 -10.03
N LEU A 87 6.14 23.94 -9.61
CA LEU A 87 6.09 24.37 -8.20
C LEU A 87 5.68 23.23 -7.27
N LEU A 88 4.72 22.40 -7.68
CA LEU A 88 4.27 21.25 -6.88
C LEU A 88 5.28 20.11 -6.85
N ILE A 89 6.07 19.92 -7.91
CA ILE A 89 7.17 18.97 -7.92
C ILE A 89 8.26 19.41 -6.94
N ASP A 90 8.67 20.68 -6.99
CA ASP A 90 9.66 21.23 -6.07
C ASP A 90 9.21 21.06 -4.60
N ALA A 91 7.92 21.27 -4.33
CA ALA A 91 7.34 21.04 -3.01
C ALA A 91 7.35 19.56 -2.61
N ALA A 92 6.99 18.65 -3.52
CA ALA A 92 7.01 17.22 -3.28
C ALA A 92 8.44 16.67 -3.09
N GLU A 93 9.44 17.29 -3.71
CA GLU A 93 10.87 17.00 -3.52
C GLU A 93 11.44 17.64 -2.23
N GLY A 94 10.64 18.43 -1.51
CA GLY A 94 11.04 19.09 -0.27
C GLY A 94 11.97 20.29 -0.47
N LEU A 95 12.03 20.82 -1.70
CA LEU A 95 12.79 22.03 -2.02
C LEU A 95 12.05 23.29 -1.59
N THR A 96 10.72 23.25 -1.59
CA THR A 96 9.82 24.35 -1.21
C THR A 96 8.65 23.84 -0.35
N GLU A 97 7.89 24.77 0.23
CA GLU A 97 6.64 24.44 0.92
C GLU A 97 5.52 24.16 -0.10
N LEU A 98 4.57 23.30 0.27
CA LEU A 98 3.42 22.98 -0.57
C LEU A 98 2.43 24.15 -0.62
N GLU A 99 2.52 24.94 -1.68
CA GLU A 99 1.63 26.08 -1.92
C GLU A 99 0.57 25.79 -2.99
N HIS A 100 -0.60 26.44 -2.87
CA HIS A 100 -1.68 26.29 -3.83
C HIS A 100 -1.35 27.05 -5.14
N PRO A 101 -1.38 26.40 -6.31
CA PRO A 101 -1.14 27.07 -7.59
C PRO A 101 -2.17 28.16 -7.91
N GLY A 102 -1.74 29.29 -8.46
CA GLY A 102 -2.65 30.41 -8.77
C GLY A 102 -3.55 30.20 -9.99
N ALA A 103 -3.17 29.30 -10.90
CA ALA A 103 -3.90 28.97 -12.13
C ALA A 103 -3.56 27.54 -12.59
N GLY A 104 -4.29 27.06 -13.60
CA GLY A 104 -4.15 25.73 -14.19
C GLY A 104 -5.01 24.68 -13.48
N GLU A 105 -5.79 23.91 -14.24
CA GLU A 105 -6.68 22.89 -13.68
C GLU A 105 -5.89 21.71 -13.10
N LEU A 106 -4.87 21.23 -13.83
CA LEU A 106 -4.06 20.09 -13.40
C LEU A 106 -3.25 20.38 -12.13
N PRO A 107 -2.50 21.50 -12.01
CA PRO A 107 -1.77 21.78 -10.79
C PRO A 107 -2.71 22.00 -9.60
N ILE A 108 -3.88 22.65 -9.77
CA ILE A 108 -4.84 22.78 -8.67
C ILE A 108 -5.34 21.41 -8.19
N ARG A 109 -5.66 20.49 -9.11
CA ARG A 109 -6.07 19.12 -8.76
C ARG A 109 -4.94 18.33 -8.11
N LEU A 110 -3.72 18.46 -8.62
CA LEU A 110 -2.53 17.80 -8.08
C LEU A 110 -2.23 18.30 -6.67
N PHE A 111 -2.34 19.61 -6.42
CA PHE A 111 -2.21 20.20 -5.09
C PHE A 111 -3.19 19.56 -4.10
N GLY A 112 -4.47 19.41 -4.48
CA GLY A 112 -5.46 18.76 -3.63
C GLY A 112 -5.06 17.33 -3.26
N ALA A 113 -4.58 16.55 -4.22
CA ALA A 113 -4.10 15.19 -3.98
C ALA A 113 -2.85 15.15 -3.08
N LEU A 114 -1.86 16.01 -3.34
CA LEU A 114 -0.64 16.12 -2.54
C LEU A 114 -0.94 16.55 -1.10
N LYS A 115 -1.86 17.51 -0.92
CA LYS A 115 -2.31 17.96 0.39
C LYS A 115 -2.97 16.82 1.18
N SER A 116 -3.89 16.07 0.55
CA SER A 116 -4.53 14.92 1.21
C SER A 116 -3.52 13.83 1.58
N ILE A 117 -2.50 13.59 0.73
CA ILE A 117 -1.41 12.66 1.06
C ILE A 117 -0.62 13.18 2.26
N HIS A 118 -0.25 14.46 2.28
CA HIS A 118 0.51 15.07 3.35
C HIS A 118 -0.22 14.99 4.69
N GLU A 119 -1.50 15.39 4.73
CA GLU A 119 -2.37 15.26 5.92
C GLU A 119 -2.48 13.80 6.39
N GLY A 120 -2.55 12.84 5.45
CA GLY A 120 -2.54 11.42 5.75
C GLY A 120 -1.21 10.94 6.37
N PHE A 121 -0.08 11.45 5.91
CA PHE A 121 1.24 11.16 6.50
C PHE A 121 1.39 11.73 7.91
N GLU A 122 0.88 12.94 8.17
CA GLU A 122 0.88 13.53 9.51
C GLU A 122 0.06 12.67 10.48
N ALA A 123 -1.14 12.24 10.07
CA ALA A 123 -1.98 11.35 10.87
C ALA A 123 -1.28 10.01 11.17
N LEU A 124 -0.70 9.37 10.14
CA LEU A 124 0.03 8.11 10.30
C LEU A 124 1.25 8.25 11.21
N THR A 125 1.96 9.38 11.12
CA THR A 125 3.08 9.69 12.00
C THR A 125 2.62 9.80 13.46
N GLY A 126 1.50 10.48 13.70
CA GLY A 126 0.90 10.56 15.04
C GLY A 126 0.48 9.20 15.59
N GLU A 127 -0.17 8.36 14.78
CA GLU A 127 -0.54 6.98 15.18
C GLU A 127 0.68 6.12 15.49
N ARG A 128 1.73 6.21 14.66
CA ARG A 128 2.99 5.49 14.87
C ARG A 128 3.62 5.90 16.21
N ASP A 129 3.68 7.19 16.50
CA ASP A 129 4.32 7.70 17.71
C ASP A 129 3.54 7.32 18.97
N ASN A 130 2.20 7.36 18.90
CA ASN A 130 1.33 6.86 19.96
C ASN A 130 1.58 5.35 20.22
N LEU A 131 1.60 4.54 19.16
CA LEU A 131 1.85 3.10 19.29
C LEU A 131 3.26 2.81 19.83
N ALA A 132 4.27 3.58 19.44
CA ALA A 132 5.61 3.46 19.99
C ALA A 132 5.62 3.71 21.51
N GLY A 133 4.88 4.72 21.98
CA GLY A 133 4.69 4.98 23.41
C GLY A 133 3.95 3.87 24.15
N GLU A 134 2.89 3.32 23.55
CA GLU A 134 2.16 2.17 24.13
C GLU A 134 3.06 0.93 24.25
N VAL A 135 3.86 0.65 23.22
CA VAL A 135 4.81 -0.48 23.22
C VAL A 135 5.86 -0.30 24.32
N GLU A 136 6.38 0.90 24.52
CA GLU A 136 7.32 1.19 25.60
C GLU A 136 6.67 0.96 26.99
N SER A 137 5.45 1.45 27.17
CA SER A 137 4.69 1.27 28.42
C SER A 137 4.40 -0.21 28.71
N LEU A 138 3.95 -0.97 27.72
CA LEU A 138 3.69 -2.40 27.84
C LEU A 138 4.98 -3.19 28.13
N ARG A 139 6.10 -2.82 27.51
CA ARG A 139 7.40 -3.45 27.82
C ARG A 139 7.81 -3.19 29.27
N ALA A 140 7.68 -1.96 29.74
CA ALA A 140 7.95 -1.63 31.14
C ALA A 140 7.04 -2.42 32.09
N GLU A 141 5.76 -2.57 31.75
CA GLU A 141 4.83 -3.36 32.56
C GLU A 141 5.18 -4.85 32.56
N VAL A 142 5.53 -5.42 31.41
CA VAL A 142 5.98 -6.81 31.31
C VAL A 142 7.22 -7.05 32.17
N GLU A 143 8.19 -6.15 32.16
CA GLU A 143 9.37 -6.28 33.01
C GLU A 143 9.03 -6.15 34.51
N ARG A 144 8.10 -5.25 34.87
CA ARG A 144 7.58 -5.18 36.26
C ARG A 144 6.88 -6.47 36.68
N LEU A 145 6.02 -7.02 35.83
CA LEU A 145 5.29 -8.25 36.12
C LEU A 145 6.22 -9.47 36.19
N LYS A 146 7.25 -9.53 35.32
CA LYS A 146 8.30 -10.57 35.41
C LYS A 146 9.07 -10.48 36.71
N ALA A 147 9.39 -9.27 37.17
CA ALA A 147 10.08 -9.07 38.45
C ALA A 147 9.17 -9.39 39.65
N ALA A 148 7.86 -9.15 39.53
CA ALA A 148 6.87 -9.43 40.58
C ALA A 148 6.44 -10.91 40.62
N ALA A 149 6.50 -11.62 39.49
CA ALA A 149 6.32 -13.05 39.46
C ALA A 149 7.49 -13.73 40.21
N GLU A 150 7.17 -14.57 41.20
CA GLU A 150 8.21 -15.34 41.89
C GLU A 150 9.06 -16.14 40.88
N PRO A 151 10.37 -16.30 41.12
CA PRO A 151 11.25 -16.99 40.20
C PRO A 151 10.73 -18.39 39.89
N VAL A 152 10.78 -18.80 38.62
CA VAL A 152 10.36 -20.13 38.14
C VAL A 152 11.05 -21.25 38.94
N ASP A 153 12.27 -21.01 39.44
CA ASP A 153 13.00 -21.89 40.35
C ASP A 153 12.21 -22.22 41.62
N ASN A 154 11.42 -21.27 42.14
CA ASN A 154 10.56 -21.52 43.29
C ASN A 154 9.41 -22.46 42.94
N VAL A 155 8.89 -22.47 41.70
CA VAL A 155 7.79 -23.37 41.31
C VAL A 155 8.26 -24.83 41.31
N GLU A 156 9.41 -25.11 40.69
CA GLU A 156 10.00 -26.45 40.70
C GLU A 156 10.43 -26.88 42.12
N LYS A 157 11.01 -25.94 42.88
CA LYS A 157 11.40 -26.18 44.28
C LYS A 157 10.19 -26.43 45.19
N ILE A 158 9.10 -25.68 45.02
CA ILE A 158 7.82 -25.90 45.74
C ILE A 158 7.27 -27.27 45.40
N ALA A 159 7.25 -27.67 44.13
CA ALA A 159 6.80 -29.00 43.72
C ALA A 159 7.64 -30.12 44.36
N GLY A 160 8.97 -29.96 44.37
CA GLY A 160 9.89 -30.90 45.00
C GLY A 160 9.74 -30.98 46.54
N LEU A 161 9.54 -29.84 47.22
CA LEU A 161 9.31 -29.80 48.66
C LEU A 161 7.96 -30.43 49.04
N LYS A 162 6.90 -30.14 48.26
CA LYS A 162 5.58 -30.74 48.43
C LYS A 162 5.64 -32.26 48.26
N ALA A 163 6.32 -32.76 47.23
CA ALA A 163 6.49 -34.20 47.03
C ALA A 163 7.21 -34.90 48.19
N LYS A 164 8.20 -34.25 48.82
CA LYS A 164 8.87 -34.77 50.03
C LYS A 164 7.92 -34.82 51.23
N LEU A 165 7.11 -33.79 51.42
CA LEU A 165 6.11 -33.75 52.51
C LEU A 165 5.00 -34.79 52.27
N ASP A 166 4.56 -34.96 51.02
CA ASP A 166 3.58 -35.98 50.62
C ASP A 166 4.12 -37.39 50.86
N ALA A 167 5.40 -37.65 50.52
CA ALA A 167 6.06 -38.93 50.80
C ALA A 167 6.18 -39.23 52.31
N ALA A 168 6.31 -38.19 53.13
CA ALA A 168 6.32 -38.28 54.60
C ALA A 168 4.92 -38.19 55.22
N ASN A 169 3.86 -38.05 54.41
CA ASN A 169 2.47 -37.89 54.83
C ASN A 169 2.23 -36.69 55.77
N VAL A 170 2.98 -35.60 55.56
CA VAL A 170 2.88 -34.35 56.34
C VAL A 170 1.98 -33.33 55.62
N PRO A 171 0.92 -32.81 56.27
CA PRO A 171 0.02 -31.86 55.64
C PRO A 171 0.64 -30.46 55.50
N TYR A 172 0.39 -29.80 54.37
CA TYR A 172 0.80 -28.42 54.10
C TYR A 172 -0.33 -27.60 53.46
N ARG A 173 -0.22 -26.27 53.48
CA ARG A 173 -1.17 -25.37 52.78
C ARG A 173 -0.85 -25.30 51.30
N ALA A 174 -1.87 -25.34 50.44
CA ALA A 174 -1.70 -25.33 48.97
C ALA A 174 -0.91 -24.10 48.47
N ASN A 175 -1.04 -22.96 49.14
CA ASN A 175 -0.37 -21.68 48.88
C ASN A 175 0.72 -21.36 49.90
N ALA A 176 1.32 -22.37 50.56
CA ALA A 176 2.46 -22.13 51.44
C ALA A 176 3.66 -21.56 50.66
N SER A 177 4.35 -20.58 51.24
CA SER A 177 5.59 -20.02 50.69
C SER A 177 6.71 -21.05 50.68
N VAL A 178 7.73 -20.85 49.83
CA VAL A 178 8.92 -21.71 49.74
C VAL A 178 9.55 -21.93 51.10
N GLU A 179 9.82 -20.86 51.87
CA GLU A 179 10.44 -20.94 53.20
C GLU A 179 9.62 -21.78 54.18
N SER A 180 8.28 -21.66 54.13
CA SER A 180 7.40 -22.45 55.00
C SER A 180 7.46 -23.94 54.66
N LEU A 181 7.61 -24.29 53.38
CA LEU A 181 7.76 -25.68 52.93
C LEU A 181 9.17 -26.22 53.24
N GLU A 182 10.22 -25.42 53.09
CA GLU A 182 11.59 -25.81 53.45
C GLU A 182 11.74 -26.11 54.94
N LYS A 183 11.13 -25.27 55.78
CA LYS A 183 11.12 -25.50 57.22
C LYS A 183 10.41 -26.81 57.57
N ALA A 184 9.23 -27.06 56.99
CA ALA A 184 8.48 -28.29 57.23
C ALA A 184 9.25 -29.54 56.77
N VAL A 185 9.96 -29.47 55.63
CA VAL A 185 10.82 -30.56 55.16
C VAL A 185 12.03 -30.77 56.08
N SER A 186 12.60 -29.70 56.63
CA SER A 186 13.77 -29.78 57.53
C SER A 186 13.42 -30.36 58.91
N GLU A 187 12.15 -30.29 59.31
CA GLU A 187 11.63 -30.86 60.56
C GLU A 187 11.21 -32.33 60.40
N LEU A 188 11.34 -32.92 59.20
CA LEU A 188 11.10 -34.35 58.99
C LEU A 188 12.12 -35.19 59.78
N PRO A 189 11.68 -36.24 60.49
CA PRO A 189 12.59 -37.13 61.19
C PRO A 189 13.50 -37.83 60.17
N SER A 190 14.82 -37.74 60.36
CA SER A 190 15.79 -38.49 59.55
C SER A 190 15.49 -39.99 59.66
N ALA A 191 15.28 -40.64 58.50
CA ALA A 191 15.15 -42.09 58.41
C ALA A 191 16.46 -42.81 58.79
#